data_AF-L2GS11-F1
#
_entry.id   AF-L2GS11-F1
#
_cell.length_a   1.000
_cell.length_b   1.000
_cell.length_c   1.000
_cell.angle_alpha   90.00
_cell.angle_beta   90.00
_cell.angle_gamma   90.00
#
_symmetry.space_group_name_H-M   'P 1'
#
loop_
_entity.id
_entity.type
_entity.pdbx_description
1 polymer ?
#
loop_
_entity_poly.entity_id
_entity_poly.type
_entity_poly.pdbx_seq_one_letter_code
_entity_poly.pdbx_strand_id
1 'polypeptide(L)'
;MNLILKNKDTIIFQRGSCSYESSPIFSNLIHSLNEVAKKYFNSKLVSFEIGSNFVDYYRSESGVVVIWCGSSEQRLDMNTVYRDYANAVLYGDMKLFTDKYGSV
;
A
#
# COMPACT_ATOMS: atom_id res chain seq x y z
N MET A 1 0.19 -12.24 -4.29
CA MET A 1 0.61 -10.82 -4.22
C MET A 1 -0.60 -10.01 -3.84
N ASN A 2 -0.43 -9.06 -2.92
CA ASN A 2 -1.52 -8.20 -2.48
C ASN A 2 -1.16 -6.74 -2.72
N LEU A 3 -2.08 -5.99 -3.32
CA LEU A 3 -1.99 -4.53 -3.41
C LEU A 3 -3.21 -3.96 -2.70
N ILE A 4 -3.00 -3.13 -1.69
CA ILE A 4 -4.05 -2.56 -0.87
C ILE A 4 -3.91 -1.06 -0.93
N LEU A 5 -4.97 -0.38 -1.37
CA LEU A 5 -5.15 1.05 -1.15
C LEU A 5 -6.23 1.23 -0.10
N LYS A 6 -5.92 2.04 0.90
CA LYS A 6 -6.85 2.39 1.96
C LYS A 6 -6.71 3.83 2.36
N ASN A 7 -7.77 4.39 2.92
CA ASN A 7 -7.73 5.68 3.59
C ASN A 7 -8.29 5.47 4.99
N LYS A 8 -7.46 5.75 6.01
CA LYS A 8 -7.74 5.38 7.40
C LYS A 8 -8.07 3.87 7.49
N ASP A 9 -9.27 3.53 7.94
CA ASP A 9 -9.74 2.15 8.15
C ASP A 9 -10.59 1.63 6.97
N THR A 10 -10.78 2.42 5.92
CA THR A 10 -11.58 2.02 4.75
C THR A 10 -10.68 1.55 3.63
N ILE A 11 -10.86 0.30 3.21
CA ILE A 11 -10.22 -0.27 2.02
C ILE A 11 -10.90 0.34 0.79
N ILE A 12 -10.11 1.02 -0.04
CA ILE A 12 -10.55 1.61 -1.30
C ILE A 12 -10.40 0.59 -2.43
N PHE A 13 -9.28 -0.14 -2.42
CA PHE A 13 -8.97 -1.15 -3.42
C PHE A 13 -8.13 -2.25 -2.79
N GLN A 14 -8.41 -3.50 -3.17
CA GLN A 14 -7.63 -4.66 -2.78
C GLN A 14 -7.51 -5.62 -3.96
N ARG A 15 -6.27 -5.89 -4.37
CA ARG A 15 -5.92 -7.00 -5.26
C ARG A 15 -5.48 -8.19 -4.41
N GLY A 16 -5.93 -9.38 -4.80
CA GLY A 16 -5.61 -10.64 -4.12
C GLY A 16 -6.71 -11.09 -3.15
N SER A 17 -6.65 -12.34 -2.73
CA SER A 17 -7.57 -12.89 -1.73
C SER A 17 -7.42 -12.13 -0.41
N CYS A 18 -8.53 -11.95 0.31
CA CYS A 18 -8.58 -11.24 1.59
C CYS A 18 -7.45 -11.74 2.51
N SER A 19 -6.51 -10.86 2.81
CA SER A 19 -5.22 -11.22 3.37
C SER A 19 -4.99 -10.55 4.72
N TYR A 20 -4.03 -11.05 5.49
CA TYR A 20 -3.72 -10.47 6.81
C TYR A 20 -3.32 -9.00 6.71
N GLU A 21 -2.85 -8.52 5.56
CA GLU A 21 -2.41 -7.14 5.33
C GLU A 21 -3.56 -6.13 5.24
N SER A 22 -4.78 -6.60 4.96
CA SER A 22 -5.99 -5.78 5.08
C SER A 22 -6.47 -5.60 6.52
N SER A 23 -5.88 -6.31 7.49
CA SER A 23 -6.35 -6.28 8.87
C SER A 23 -5.94 -4.99 9.63
N PRO A 24 -6.70 -4.62 10.67
CA PRO A 24 -6.29 -3.56 11.61
C PRO A 24 -4.95 -3.85 12.29
N ILE A 25 -4.65 -5.12 12.59
CA ILE A 25 -3.40 -5.55 13.22
C ILE A 25 -2.21 -5.19 12.33
N PHE A 26 -2.30 -5.46 11.02
CA PHE A 26 -1.24 -5.11 10.08
C PHE A 26 -1.06 -3.59 9.95
N SER A 27 -2.15 -2.83 10.02
CA SER A 27 -2.11 -1.36 10.06
C SER A 27 -1.34 -0.85 11.27
N ASN A 28 -1.55 -1.45 12.44
CA ASN A 28 -0.84 -1.11 13.67
C ASN A 28 0.64 -1.50 13.62
N LEU A 29 0.97 -2.63 12.99
CA LEU A 29 2.35 -3.03 12.74
C LEU A 29 3.09 -1.97 11.91
N ILE A 30 2.54 -1.59 10.76
CA ILE A 30 3.12 -0.56 9.90
C ILE A 30 3.28 0.76 10.66
N HIS A 31 2.26 1.17 11.41
CA HIS A 31 2.33 2.39 12.22
C HIS A 31 3.49 2.32 13.22
N SER A 32 3.60 1.23 13.97
CA SER A 32 4.66 1.02 14.95
C SER A 32 6.05 1.04 14.31
N LEU A 33 6.22 0.35 13.17
CA LEU A 33 7.48 0.35 12.42
C LEU A 33 7.84 1.74 11.90
N ASN A 34 6.85 2.53 11.49
CA ASN A 34 7.07 3.90 11.05
C ASN A 34 7.46 4.84 12.21
N GLU A 35 6.92 4.65 13.41
CA GLU A 35 7.36 5.39 14.60
C GLU A 35 8.79 4.99 15.02
N VAL A 36 9.14 3.71 14.91
CA VAL A 36 10.53 3.25 15.07
C VAL A 36 11.45 3.89 14.03
N ALA A 37 11.04 3.91 12.76
CA ALA A 37 11.82 4.50 11.67
C ALA A 37 12.14 5.98 11.93
N LYS A 38 11.12 6.75 12.33
CA LYS A 38 11.27 8.16 12.69
C LYS A 38 12.20 8.33 13.89
N LYS A 39 11.98 7.56 14.95
CA LYS A 39 12.69 7.74 16.23
C LYS A 39 14.17 7.41 16.12
N TYR A 40 14.52 6.33 15.42
CA TYR A 40 15.89 5.80 15.42
C TYR A 40 16.69 6.15 14.16
N PHE A 41 16.03 6.41 13.04
CA PHE A 41 16.70 6.65 11.77
C PHE A 41 16.36 8.02 11.16
N ASN A 42 15.53 8.83 11.83
CA ASN A 42 15.01 10.10 11.31
C ASN A 42 14.45 9.97 9.88
N SER A 43 13.78 8.85 9.60
CA SER A 43 13.33 8.48 8.26
C SER A 43 11.87 8.02 8.28
N LYS A 44 11.25 7.97 7.10
CA LYS A 44 9.94 7.35 6.90
C LYS A 44 10.14 5.87 6.59
N LEU A 45 9.23 5.02 7.07
CA LEU A 45 9.20 3.63 6.63
C LEU A 45 8.93 3.57 5.12
N VAL A 46 9.76 2.84 4.39
CA VAL A 46 9.61 2.62 2.94
C VAL A 46 9.21 1.16 2.68
N SER A 47 9.93 0.23 3.30
CA SER A 47 9.70 -1.20 3.12
C SER A 47 10.19 -2.01 4.31
N PHE A 48 9.71 -3.24 4.42
CA PHE A 48 10.16 -4.24 5.40
C PHE A 48 9.83 -5.65 4.92
N GLU A 49 10.37 -6.66 5.58
CA GLU A 49 10.16 -8.07 5.25
C GLU A 49 9.45 -8.80 6.39
N ILE A 50 8.52 -9.70 6.03
CA ILE A 50 7.91 -10.68 6.95
C ILE A 50 8.08 -12.07 6.34
N GLY A 51 8.98 -12.87 6.93
CA GLY A 51 9.30 -14.19 6.39
C GLY A 51 9.87 -14.06 4.98
N SER A 52 9.24 -14.72 4.00
CA SER A 52 9.61 -14.63 2.59
C SER A 52 8.92 -13.49 1.82
N ASN A 53 8.05 -12.71 2.47
CA ASN A 53 7.29 -11.65 1.81
C ASN A 53 7.96 -10.29 2.02
N PHE A 54 8.11 -9.57 0.92
CA PHE A 54 8.51 -8.17 0.92
C PHE A 54 7.28 -7.27 0.96
N VAL A 55 7.31 -6.25 1.81
CA VAL A 55 6.24 -5.27 1.98
C VAL A 55 6.76 -3.88 1.64
N ASP A 56 6.21 -3.27 0.60
CA ASP A 56 6.39 -1.85 0.28
C ASP A 56 5.23 -1.03 0.85
N TYR A 57 5.56 0.14 1.38
CA TYR A 57 4.62 1.04 2.03
C TYR A 57 4.77 2.47 1.54
N TYR A 58 3.64 3.10 1.28
CA TYR A 58 3.57 4.53 1.00
C TYR A 58 2.37 5.17 1.69
N ARG A 59 2.57 6.38 2.19
CA ARG A 59 1.51 7.24 2.73
C ARG A 59 1.59 8.61 2.10
N SER A 60 0.53 8.98 1.38
CA SER A 60 0.35 10.32 0.84
C SER A 60 0.07 11.35 1.94
N GLU A 61 0.24 12.63 1.61
CA GLU A 61 -0.13 13.75 2.47
C GLU A 61 -1.63 13.80 2.75
N SER A 62 -2.44 13.35 1.79
CA SER A 62 -3.90 13.24 1.92
C SER A 62 -4.37 12.12 2.87
N GLY A 63 -3.44 11.28 3.37
CA GLY A 63 -3.75 10.17 4.26
C GLY A 63 -4.05 8.84 3.57
N VAL A 64 -4.08 8.80 2.24
CA VAL A 64 -4.15 7.54 1.47
C VAL A 64 -2.87 6.74 1.68
N VAL A 65 -3.05 5.46 1.99
CA VAL A 65 -2.00 4.47 2.22
C VAL A 65 -2.03 3.45 1.09
N VAL A 66 -0.87 3.19 0.50
CA VAL A 66 -0.65 2.13 -0.47
C VAL A 66 0.28 1.09 0.18
N ILE A 67 -0.15 -0.16 0.16
CA ILE A 67 0.61 -1.30 0.68
C ILE A 67 0.72 -2.32 -0.45
N TRP A 68 1.93 -2.74 -0.74
CA TRP A 68 2.18 -3.83 -1.67
C TRP A 68 2.93 -4.96 -0.97
N CYS A 69 2.47 -6.19 -1.17
CA CYS A 69 3.05 -7.39 -0.61
C CYS A 69 3.31 -8.43 -1.70
N GLY A 70 4.57 -8.85 -1.84
CA GLY A 70 5.00 -9.82 -2.84
C GLY A 70 6.48 -10.14 -2.77
N SER A 71 7.06 -10.55 -3.91
CA SER A 71 8.51 -10.82 -4.04
C SER A 71 9.30 -9.59 -4.53
N SER A 72 10.55 -9.45 -4.12
CA SER A 72 11.41 -8.33 -4.54
C SER A 72 11.52 -8.12 -6.07
N GLU A 73 11.28 -9.16 -6.86
CA GLU A 73 11.27 -9.14 -8.33
C GLU A 73 10.05 -8.45 -8.95
N GLN A 74 8.96 -8.28 -8.19
CA GLN A 74 7.66 -7.78 -8.68
C GLN A 74 7.26 -6.45 -8.03
N ARG A 75 8.24 -5.70 -7.52
CA ARG A 75 7.99 -4.42 -6.86
C ARG A 75 7.28 -3.45 -7.77
N LEU A 76 6.28 -2.77 -7.21
CA LEU A 76 5.59 -1.66 -7.85
C LEU A 76 6.12 -0.34 -7.31
N ASP A 77 6.24 0.67 -8.17
CA ASP A 77 6.48 2.03 -7.69
C ASP A 77 5.21 2.58 -7.04
N MET A 78 5.23 2.69 -5.71
CA MET A 78 4.09 3.13 -4.92
C MET A 78 3.64 4.57 -5.23
N ASN A 79 4.55 5.45 -5.64
CA ASN A 79 4.20 6.80 -6.04
C ASN A 79 3.38 6.81 -7.34
N THR A 80 3.77 5.95 -8.29
CA THR A 80 3.02 5.76 -9.54
C THR A 80 1.63 5.17 -9.26
N VAL A 81 1.54 4.15 -8.39
CA VAL A 81 0.24 3.57 -7.99
C VAL A 81 -0.68 4.62 -7.37
N TYR A 82 -0.17 5.45 -6.44
CA TYR A 82 -0.96 6.53 -5.85
C TYR A 82 -1.39 7.57 -6.87
N ARG A 83 -0.51 7.95 -7.81
CA ARG A 83 -0.82 8.91 -8.86
C ARG A 83 -1.91 8.42 -9.79
N ASP A 84 -1.84 7.15 -10.18
CA ASP A 84 -2.87 6.54 -11.03
C ASP A 84 -4.22 6.47 -10.32
N TYR A 85 -4.22 6.14 -9.03
CA TYR A 85 -5.42 6.24 -8.20
C TYR A 85 -5.97 7.68 -8.13
N ALA A 86 -5.11 8.66 -7.86
CA ALA A 86 -5.53 10.06 -7.75
C ALA A 86 -6.11 10.58 -9.07
N ASN A 87 -5.51 10.22 -10.22
CA ASN A 87 -6.04 10.56 -11.53
C ASN A 87 -7.39 9.88 -11.78
N ALA A 88 -7.53 8.59 -11.47
CA ALA A 88 -8.78 7.87 -11.62
C ALA A 88 -9.92 8.49 -10.79
N VAL A 89 -9.63 8.95 -9.57
CA VAL A 89 -10.59 9.69 -8.73
C VAL A 89 -10.93 11.04 -9.35
N LEU A 90 -9.93 11.80 -9.81
CA LEU A 90 -10.11 13.14 -10.37
C LEU A 90 -10.98 13.14 -11.63
N TYR A 91 -10.79 12.14 -12.50
CA TYR A 91 -11.50 12.03 -13.78
C TYR A 91 -12.72 11.11 -13.73
N GLY A 92 -13.04 10.52 -12.57
CA GLY A 92 -14.17 9.61 -12.40
C GLY A 92 -14.02 8.25 -13.10
N ASP A 93 -12.80 7.85 -13.42
CA ASP A 93 -12.48 6.61 -14.14
C ASP A 93 -11.78 5.58 -13.24
N MET A 94 -12.48 5.17 -12.18
CA MET A 94 -11.98 4.12 -11.29
C MET A 94 -11.81 2.77 -11.99
N LYS A 95 -12.52 2.54 -13.10
CA LYS A 95 -12.43 1.31 -13.87
C LYS A 95 -11.05 1.14 -14.50
N LEU A 96 -10.48 2.20 -15.08
CA LEU A 96 -9.12 2.17 -15.62
C LEU A 96 -8.07 1.76 -14.56
N PHE A 97 -8.21 2.29 -13.34
CA PHE A 97 -7.35 1.91 -12.23
C PHE A 97 -7.50 0.44 -11.85
N THR A 98 -8.75 -0.03 -11.69
CA THR A 98 -9.01 -1.44 -11.35
C THR A 98 -8.61 -2.39 -12.45
N ASP A 99 -8.73 -2.01 -13.73
CA ASP A 99 -8.32 -2.84 -14.86
C ASP A 99 -6.79 -2.99 -14.88
N LYS A 100 -6.06 -1.90 -14.63
CA LYS A 100 -4.59 -1.89 -14.58
C LYS A 100 -4.03 -2.75 -13.44
N TYR A 101 -4.64 -2.66 -12.25
CA TYR A 101 -4.08 -3.26 -11.04
C TYR A 101 -4.83 -4.51 -10.55
N GLY A 102 -6.03 -4.76 -11.06
CA GLY A 102 -6.93 -5.83 -10.63
C GLY A 102 -6.94 -7.06 -11.54
N SER A 103 -6.40 -6.99 -12.76
CA SER A 103 -6.25 -8.18 -13.60
C SER A 103 -5.13 -9.10 -13.11
N VAL A 104 -5.45 -10.39 -13.04
CA VAL A 104 -4.71 -11.55 -12.50
C VAL A 104 -3.20 -11.46 -12.62
#